data_AF-A0A5J4QH96-F1
#
_entry.id   AF-A0A5J4QH96-F1
#
_cell.length_a   1.000
_cell.length_b   1.000
_cell.length_c   1.000
_cell.angle_alpha   90.00
_cell.angle_beta   90.00
_cell.angle_gamma   90.00
#
_symmetry.space_group_name_H-M   'P 1'
#
loop_
_entity.id
_entity.type
_entity.pdbx_description
1 polymer ?
#
loop_
_entity_poly.entity_id
_entity_poly.type
_entity_poly.pdbx_seq_one_letter_code
_entity_poly.pdbx_strand_id
1 'polypeptide(L)'
;DDEQTGMNQGFANDKVISDELQSIINDYNHTFKTAFTTENFGAYYDDINLRMKKKKQEMQPLDLLLVVNMFLTGFDAKKLNTLYVDKNLEYHGLLQAFSRTNRILNEKKRFGKIVCFRDLKSNVDASIKLFSNNQPNEFIIREPFDKVKNEFNELAQKFKDKYLDVNFMDKLKSEYDKRDFVIAFRDIIKKRAEIQIYEDFNADDEELVMTDQEFMDFRSKYLDIAIGNVNGGNGGEGKPVVVEPPYGDDDGTLDDIDFCLELLHSDIINVAYILELITDLNPSSDDYQARRQDILDTMIKDAVMRKKTKLIDGFIRQNIDNNKEGFEKSKADGTMDLESRLNEYVNQARQNALEQLAFEEEIDSKALTEFLNEYDYLQREKPEIIQEAVKKKKVKLKERKTIQNRILKKLRVIINLFNWE
;
A
#
# COMPACT_ATOMS: atom_id res chain seq x y z
N ASP A 1 -6.92 40.04 0.81
CA ASP A 1 -7.31 41.46 0.70
C ASP A 1 -8.33 41.73 -0.41
N ASP A 2 -9.53 41.15 -0.30
CA ASP A 2 -10.67 41.44 -1.17
C ASP A 2 -11.65 42.48 -0.56
N GLU A 3 -11.31 43.06 0.60
CA GLU A 3 -12.22 43.98 1.30
C GLU A 3 -12.18 45.44 0.79
N GLN A 4 -11.33 45.78 -0.19
CA GLN A 4 -11.16 47.18 -0.61
C GLN A 4 -11.73 47.60 -1.96
N THR A 5 -12.24 46.71 -2.81
CA THR A 5 -12.62 47.15 -4.18
C THR A 5 -14.07 47.09 -4.55
N GLY A 6 -14.97 46.44 -3.79
CA GLY A 6 -16.42 46.73 -3.76
C GLY A 6 -17.17 46.92 -5.10
N MET A 7 -16.58 46.51 -6.22
CA MET A 7 -17.07 46.67 -7.58
C MET A 7 -16.46 45.53 -8.38
N ASN A 8 -17.31 44.62 -8.84
CA ASN A 8 -17.01 43.57 -9.82
C ASN A 8 -16.65 44.19 -11.19
N GLN A 9 -15.60 45.01 -11.26
CA GLN A 9 -15.07 45.56 -12.50
C GLN A 9 -13.55 45.68 -12.40
N GLY A 10 -12.84 44.72 -13.01
CA GLY A 10 -11.39 44.78 -13.16
C GLY A 10 -10.78 43.59 -13.89
N PHE A 11 -10.71 43.72 -15.22
CA PHE A 11 -9.82 43.01 -16.16
C PHE A 11 -10.00 41.49 -16.37
N ALA A 12 -11.06 41.13 -17.08
CA ALA A 12 -11.17 39.87 -17.80
C ALA A 12 -11.66 40.18 -19.22
N ASN A 13 -10.77 40.12 -20.21
CA ASN A 13 -11.16 40.22 -21.61
C ASN A 13 -11.45 38.79 -22.07
N ASP A 14 -12.71 38.46 -22.40
CA ASP A 14 -13.13 37.07 -22.70
C ASP A 14 -12.29 36.40 -23.79
N LYS A 15 -11.78 37.18 -24.75
CA LYS A 15 -10.83 36.71 -25.77
C LYS A 15 -9.51 36.23 -25.17
N VAL A 16 -8.94 37.00 -24.24
CA VAL A 16 -7.66 36.67 -23.60
C VAL A 16 -7.80 35.40 -22.76
N ILE A 17 -8.92 35.25 -22.04
CA ILE A 17 -9.21 34.03 -21.25
C ILE A 17 -9.39 32.81 -22.16
N SER A 18 -10.10 32.96 -23.29
CA SER A 18 -10.28 31.88 -24.25
C SER A 18 -8.95 31.47 -24.90
N ASP A 19 -8.08 32.44 -25.20
CA ASP A 19 -6.78 32.19 -25.82
C ASP A 19 -5.81 31.52 -24.82
N GLU A 20 -5.80 31.96 -23.56
CA GLU A 20 -5.03 31.33 -22.47
C GLU A 20 -5.51 29.89 -22.19
N LEU A 21 -6.82 29.67 -22.11
CA LEU A 21 -7.38 28.33 -21.92
C LEU A 21 -7.01 27.41 -23.08
N GLN A 22 -7.06 27.89 -24.32
CA GLN A 22 -6.64 27.11 -25.48
C GLN A 22 -5.15 26.76 -25.41
N SER A 23 -4.29 27.66 -24.92
CA SER A 23 -2.87 27.37 -24.68
C SER A 23 -2.69 26.24 -23.66
N ILE A 24 -3.42 26.28 -22.54
CA ILE A 24 -3.39 25.22 -21.51
C ILE A 24 -3.84 23.88 -22.10
N ILE A 25 -4.92 23.89 -22.90
CA ILE A 25 -5.41 22.69 -23.58
C ILE A 25 -4.38 22.16 -24.58
N ASN A 26 -3.62 23.03 -25.27
CA ASN A 26 -2.56 22.61 -26.19
C ASN A 26 -1.41 21.90 -25.46
N ASP A 27 -0.99 22.41 -24.30
CA ASP A 27 0.06 21.78 -23.48
C ASP A 27 -0.40 20.41 -22.96
N TYR A 28 -1.66 20.34 -22.53
CA TYR A 28 -2.30 19.08 -22.15
C TYR A 28 -2.31 18.07 -23.31
N ASN A 29 -2.73 18.51 -24.49
CA ASN A 29 -2.74 17.71 -25.71
C ASN A 29 -1.35 17.19 -26.08
N HIS A 30 -0.32 18.04 -25.97
CA HIS A 30 1.05 17.64 -26.25
C HIS A 30 1.56 16.56 -25.28
N THR A 31 1.23 16.69 -24.00
CA THR A 31 1.63 15.77 -22.93
C THR A 31 0.93 14.42 -23.07
N PHE A 32 -0.40 14.44 -23.26
CA PHE A 32 -1.22 13.24 -23.23
C PHE A 32 -1.60 12.69 -24.60
N LYS A 33 -1.06 13.28 -25.68
CA LYS A 33 -1.31 12.93 -27.08
C LYS A 33 -2.80 12.93 -27.44
N THR A 34 -3.49 14.01 -27.04
CA THR A 34 -4.91 14.25 -27.33
C THR A 34 -5.09 15.43 -28.30
N ALA A 35 -6.33 15.74 -28.69
CA ALA A 35 -6.65 16.81 -29.64
C ALA A 35 -7.91 17.60 -29.23
N PHE A 36 -7.94 18.07 -27.98
CA PHE A 36 -9.02 18.90 -27.46
C PHE A 36 -8.88 20.37 -27.85
N THR A 37 -10.00 21.09 -27.86
CA THR A 37 -10.13 22.51 -28.16
C THR A 37 -11.13 23.14 -27.19
N THR A 38 -11.15 24.47 -27.10
CA THR A 38 -12.17 25.21 -26.35
C THR A 38 -13.59 24.95 -26.86
N GLU A 39 -13.75 24.63 -28.16
CA GLU A 39 -15.04 24.27 -28.75
C GLU A 39 -15.54 22.88 -28.31
N ASN A 40 -14.64 21.93 -28.05
CA ASN A 40 -14.98 20.58 -27.61
C ASN A 40 -14.68 20.33 -26.12
N PHE A 41 -14.73 21.39 -25.31
CA PHE A 41 -14.36 21.39 -23.89
C PHE A 41 -15.01 20.27 -23.05
N GLY A 42 -16.22 19.81 -23.40
CA GLY A 42 -16.85 18.67 -22.73
C GLY A 42 -16.00 17.38 -22.78
N ALA A 43 -15.37 17.09 -23.92
CA ALA A 43 -14.50 15.93 -24.07
C ALA A 43 -13.21 16.07 -23.26
N TYR A 44 -12.66 17.28 -23.19
CA TYR A 44 -11.52 17.62 -22.32
C TYR A 44 -11.85 17.41 -20.84
N TYR A 45 -13.02 17.90 -20.40
CA TYR A 45 -13.52 17.73 -19.04
C TYR A 45 -13.68 16.24 -18.67
N ASP A 46 -14.25 15.43 -19.57
CA ASP A 46 -14.44 14.00 -19.35
C ASP A 46 -13.10 13.24 -19.27
N ASP A 47 -12.11 13.63 -20.07
CA ASP A 47 -10.76 13.05 -20.02
C ASP A 47 -10.05 13.36 -18.70
N ILE A 48 -10.10 14.61 -18.22
CA ILE A 48 -9.58 15.00 -16.90
C ILE A 48 -10.26 14.17 -15.80
N ASN A 49 -11.58 14.03 -15.85
CA ASN A 49 -12.35 13.27 -14.87
C ASN A 49 -11.89 11.81 -14.81
N LEU A 50 -11.64 11.19 -15.97
CA LEU A 50 -11.13 9.82 -16.06
C LEU A 50 -9.71 9.67 -15.50
N ARG A 51 -8.80 10.59 -15.83
CA ARG A 51 -7.41 10.57 -15.35
C ARG A 51 -7.29 10.82 -13.86
N MET A 52 -8.04 11.78 -13.32
CA MET A 52 -8.10 12.05 -11.88
C MET A 52 -8.63 10.87 -11.08
N LYS A 53 -9.54 10.07 -11.64
CA LYS A 53 -10.04 8.85 -11.01
C LYS A 53 -9.03 7.70 -10.99
N LYS A 54 -7.93 7.79 -11.76
CA LYS A 54 -6.93 6.73 -11.96
C LYS A 54 -7.59 5.36 -12.21
N LYS A 55 -8.63 5.34 -13.07
CA LYS A 55 -9.49 4.17 -13.32
C LYS A 55 -8.96 3.25 -14.42
N LYS A 56 -8.23 3.78 -15.40
CA LYS A 56 -7.62 3.04 -16.50
C LYS A 56 -6.11 3.03 -16.32
N GLN A 57 -5.50 1.85 -16.19
CA GLN A 57 -4.05 1.70 -16.01
C GLN A 57 -3.26 2.21 -17.23
N GLU A 58 -3.84 2.11 -18.42
CA GLU A 58 -3.24 2.56 -19.68
C GLU A 58 -3.18 4.09 -19.83
N MET A 59 -3.91 4.83 -18.99
CA MET A 59 -3.92 6.30 -19.02
C MET A 59 -2.97 6.85 -17.99
N GLN A 60 -2.07 7.72 -18.43
CA GLN A 60 -1.26 8.56 -17.54
C GLN A 60 -2.20 9.38 -16.64
N PRO A 61 -2.12 9.22 -15.30
CA PRO A 61 -3.01 9.88 -14.36
C PRO A 61 -2.62 11.36 -14.15
N LEU A 62 -3.51 12.09 -13.49
CA LEU A 62 -3.22 13.44 -12.99
C LEU A 62 -3.05 13.37 -11.48
N ASP A 63 -2.06 14.09 -10.95
CA ASP A 63 -1.74 14.11 -9.52
C ASP A 63 -2.27 15.36 -8.80
N LEU A 64 -2.29 16.51 -9.49
CA LEU A 64 -2.84 17.76 -8.97
C LEU A 64 -3.75 18.42 -10.03
N LEU A 65 -4.90 18.90 -9.59
CA LEU A 65 -5.86 19.62 -10.44
C LEU A 65 -6.20 20.96 -9.78
N LEU A 66 -5.91 22.05 -10.49
CA LEU A 66 -6.31 23.40 -10.10
C LEU A 66 -7.76 23.63 -10.54
N VAL A 67 -8.62 23.99 -9.60
CA VAL A 67 -10.05 24.21 -9.86
C VAL A 67 -10.54 25.50 -9.21
N VAL A 68 -11.51 26.16 -9.86
CA VAL A 68 -12.21 27.30 -9.28
C VAL A 68 -13.52 26.87 -8.63
N ASN A 69 -14.41 26.25 -9.42
CA ASN A 69 -15.72 25.75 -8.97
C ASN A 69 -16.03 24.34 -9.51
N MET A 70 -15.45 23.95 -10.65
CA MET A 70 -15.64 22.63 -11.22
C MET A 70 -15.04 21.56 -10.29
N PHE A 71 -15.61 20.35 -10.32
CA PHE A 71 -15.19 19.21 -9.48
C PHE A 71 -15.37 19.38 -7.96
N LEU A 72 -15.80 20.55 -7.47
CA LEU A 72 -16.17 20.73 -6.05
C LEU A 72 -17.53 20.10 -5.72
N THR A 73 -18.37 19.91 -6.74
CA THR A 73 -19.66 19.22 -6.65
C THR A 73 -19.73 18.10 -7.68
N GLY A 74 -20.45 17.01 -7.37
CA GLY A 74 -20.69 15.90 -8.30
C GLY A 74 -19.49 15.00 -8.66
N PHE A 75 -18.24 15.47 -8.50
CA PHE A 75 -17.06 14.65 -8.74
C PHE A 75 -16.82 13.64 -7.63
N ASP A 76 -16.42 12.42 -8.00
CA ASP A 76 -16.22 11.33 -7.06
C ASP A 76 -14.98 10.50 -7.43
N ALA A 77 -13.97 10.51 -6.57
CA ALA A 77 -12.76 9.72 -6.75
C ALA A 77 -12.33 9.10 -5.42
N LYS A 78 -12.44 7.77 -5.30
CA LYS A 78 -12.07 7.05 -4.06
C LYS A 78 -10.60 7.25 -3.67
N LYS A 79 -9.70 7.46 -4.63
CA LYS A 79 -8.27 7.67 -4.39
C LYS A 79 -7.90 9.11 -4.02
N LEU A 80 -8.79 10.09 -4.20
CA LEU A 80 -8.54 11.49 -3.83
C LEU A 80 -8.62 11.64 -2.30
N ASN A 81 -7.50 11.96 -1.64
CA ASN A 81 -7.42 12.12 -0.19
C ASN A 81 -7.22 13.57 0.26
N THR A 82 -6.61 14.43 -0.56
CA THR A 82 -6.19 15.78 -0.13
C THR A 82 -6.87 16.87 -0.96
N LEU A 83 -7.35 17.91 -0.30
CA LEU A 83 -7.87 19.13 -0.91
C LEU A 83 -7.12 20.35 -0.34
N TYR A 84 -6.49 21.09 -1.24
CA TYR A 84 -5.86 22.38 -0.94
C TYR A 84 -6.86 23.51 -1.22
N VAL A 85 -7.08 24.40 -0.27
CA VAL A 85 -8.11 25.42 -0.32
C VAL A 85 -7.51 26.80 -0.10
N ASP A 86 -7.46 27.59 -1.16
CA ASP A 86 -7.25 29.05 -1.12
C ASP A 86 -8.49 29.77 -1.64
N LYS A 87 -9.64 29.51 -1.00
CA LYS A 87 -10.93 30.08 -1.38
C LYS A 87 -11.79 30.28 -0.14
N ASN A 88 -12.55 31.38 -0.09
CA ASN A 88 -13.56 31.59 0.93
C ASN A 88 -14.74 30.65 0.65
N LEU A 89 -14.74 29.48 1.29
CA LEU A 89 -15.83 28.51 1.24
C LEU A 89 -16.78 28.73 2.42
N GLU A 90 -18.08 28.60 2.17
CA GLU A 90 -19.11 28.84 3.17
C GLU A 90 -20.19 27.75 3.15
N TYR A 91 -20.73 27.44 4.32
CA TYR A 91 -21.92 26.60 4.52
C TYR A 91 -21.89 25.28 3.73
N HIS A 92 -22.89 25.08 2.87
CA HIS A 92 -23.06 23.87 2.07
C HIS A 92 -21.93 23.69 1.05
N GLY A 93 -21.39 24.77 0.48
CA GLY A 93 -20.29 24.70 -0.48
C GLY A 93 -19.00 24.19 0.16
N LEU A 94 -18.74 24.59 1.41
CA LEU A 94 -17.63 24.09 2.21
C LEU A 94 -17.75 22.58 2.46
N LEU A 95 -18.89 22.11 2.99
CA LEU A 95 -19.08 20.69 3.27
C LEU A 95 -19.08 19.83 2.01
N GLN A 96 -19.63 20.34 0.90
CA GLN A 96 -19.59 19.64 -0.39
C GLN A 96 -18.16 19.48 -0.89
N ALA A 97 -17.35 20.53 -0.85
CA ALA A 97 -15.95 20.48 -1.22
C ALA A 97 -15.17 19.53 -0.32
N PHE A 98 -15.32 19.63 1.01
CA PHE A 98 -14.61 18.76 1.96
C PHE A 98 -15.04 17.29 1.81
N SER A 99 -16.30 17.03 1.47
CA SER A 99 -16.77 15.66 1.25
C SER A 99 -16.10 14.95 0.07
N ARG A 100 -15.39 15.67 -0.82
CA ARG A 100 -14.68 15.07 -1.97
C ARG A 100 -13.55 14.15 -1.54
N THR A 101 -12.91 14.42 -0.41
CA THR A 101 -11.76 13.65 0.08
C THR A 101 -12.16 12.46 0.94
N ASN A 102 -13.36 12.48 1.53
CA ASN A 102 -13.80 11.52 2.57
C ASN A 102 -14.39 10.21 2.02
N ARG A 103 -14.09 9.86 0.77
CA ARG A 103 -14.53 8.57 0.18
C ARG A 103 -13.69 7.42 0.72
N ILE A 104 -14.36 6.43 1.29
CA ILE A 104 -13.76 5.21 1.85
C ILE A 104 -13.10 4.40 0.72
N LEU A 105 -11.84 4.01 0.92
CA LEU A 105 -11.09 3.16 0.00
C LEU A 105 -10.63 1.87 0.69
N ASN A 106 -9.84 2.00 1.75
CA ASN A 106 -9.23 0.91 2.54
C ASN A 106 -8.83 1.45 3.92
N GLU A 107 -8.27 0.61 4.79
CA GLU A 107 -7.83 1.03 6.14
C GLU A 107 -6.72 2.08 6.11
N LYS A 108 -5.94 2.18 5.02
CA LYS A 108 -4.95 3.25 4.84
C LYS A 108 -5.58 4.64 4.68
N LYS A 109 -6.76 4.72 4.06
CA LYS A 109 -7.46 6.00 3.78
C LYS A 109 -8.71 6.14 4.65
N ARG A 110 -8.51 6.45 5.94
CA ARG A 110 -9.61 6.59 6.92
C ARG A 110 -10.22 7.99 6.97
N PHE A 111 -9.56 8.99 6.40
CA PHE A 111 -9.94 10.40 6.46
C PHE A 111 -9.50 11.12 5.18
N GLY A 112 -10.07 12.30 4.94
CA GLY A 112 -9.59 13.25 3.95
C GLY A 112 -8.78 14.36 4.62
N LYS A 113 -7.69 14.77 3.99
CA LYS A 113 -6.85 15.90 4.43
C LYS A 113 -7.33 17.17 3.74
N ILE A 114 -7.65 18.19 4.53
CA ILE A 114 -7.99 19.52 4.04
C ILE A 114 -6.90 20.48 4.50
N VAL A 115 -6.26 21.16 3.57
CA VAL A 115 -5.23 22.17 3.85
C VAL A 115 -5.79 23.52 3.43
N CYS A 116 -6.05 24.40 4.39
CA CYS A 116 -6.61 25.73 4.15
C CYS A 116 -5.52 26.79 4.25
N PHE A 117 -5.38 27.62 3.22
CA PHE A 117 -4.46 28.78 3.21
C PHE A 117 -5.13 30.08 3.69
N ARG A 118 -6.43 30.01 4.00
CA ARG A 118 -7.22 31.08 4.61
C ARG A 118 -7.79 30.59 5.93
N ASP A 119 -8.05 31.51 6.86
CA ASP A 119 -8.76 31.16 8.09
C ASP A 119 -10.23 30.85 7.77
N LEU A 120 -10.53 29.56 7.68
CA LEU A 120 -11.87 29.04 7.47
C LEU A 120 -12.45 28.42 8.74
N LYS A 121 -11.76 28.49 9.88
CA LYS A 121 -12.15 27.73 11.09
C LYS A 121 -13.56 28.08 11.56
N SER A 122 -13.87 29.37 11.65
CA SER A 122 -15.22 29.85 12.02
C SER A 122 -16.29 29.34 11.05
N ASN A 123 -15.98 29.30 9.76
CA ASN A 123 -16.91 28.88 8.71
C ASN A 123 -17.14 27.36 8.76
N VAL A 124 -16.08 26.59 9.02
CA VAL A 124 -16.16 25.14 9.25
C VAL A 124 -17.02 24.86 10.48
N ASP A 125 -16.74 25.50 11.62
CA ASP A 125 -17.47 25.31 12.87
C ASP A 125 -18.96 25.67 12.70
N ALA A 126 -19.25 26.79 12.03
CA ALA A 126 -20.62 27.21 11.72
C ALA A 126 -21.34 26.21 10.80
N SER A 127 -20.66 25.73 9.76
CA SER A 127 -21.21 24.75 8.83
C SER A 127 -21.51 23.43 9.53
N ILE A 128 -20.55 22.90 10.31
CA ILE A 128 -20.76 21.66 11.05
C ILE A 128 -21.93 21.81 12.02
N LYS A 129 -22.00 22.90 12.78
CA LYS A 129 -23.12 23.15 13.71
C LYS A 129 -24.49 23.14 12.99
N LEU A 130 -24.56 23.70 11.79
CA LEU A 130 -25.79 23.74 11.00
C LEU A 130 -26.22 22.35 10.48
N PHE A 131 -25.27 21.47 10.16
CA PHE A 131 -25.55 20.20 9.48
C PHE A 131 -25.38 18.94 10.36
N SER A 132 -24.87 19.07 11.58
CA SER A 132 -24.58 17.94 12.50
C SER A 132 -25.68 17.65 13.53
N ASN A 133 -26.82 18.37 13.52
CA ASN A 133 -27.88 18.22 14.54
C ASN A 133 -27.34 18.23 16.00
N ASN A 134 -26.34 19.07 16.29
CA ASN A 134 -25.63 19.12 17.59
C ASN A 134 -24.89 17.83 17.99
N GLN A 135 -24.48 16.97 17.04
CA GLN A 135 -23.49 15.93 17.35
C GLN A 135 -22.13 16.56 17.67
N PRO A 136 -21.31 15.95 18.55
CA PRO A 136 -20.01 16.48 18.91
C PRO A 136 -19.12 16.64 17.67
N ASN A 137 -18.48 17.80 17.52
CA ASN A 137 -17.53 18.09 16.43
C ASN A 137 -16.39 17.04 16.36
N GLU A 138 -16.09 16.38 17.48
CA GLU A 138 -15.05 15.35 17.65
C GLU A 138 -15.22 14.13 16.73
N PHE A 139 -16.44 13.86 16.24
CA PHE A 139 -16.68 12.77 15.28
C PHE A 139 -16.48 13.21 13.81
N ILE A 140 -16.42 14.52 13.55
CA ILE A 140 -16.37 15.09 12.20
C ILE A 140 -14.99 15.65 11.89
N ILE A 141 -14.36 16.31 12.87
CA ILE A 141 -13.01 16.84 12.80
C ILE A 141 -12.12 16.05 13.76
N ARG A 142 -10.91 15.75 13.33
CA ARG A 142 -9.92 15.09 14.17
C ARG A 142 -9.41 16.00 15.27
N GLU A 143 -8.99 15.37 16.35
CA GLU A 143 -8.44 16.08 17.49
C GLU A 143 -7.09 16.73 17.17
N PRO A 144 -6.67 17.78 17.90
CA PRO A 144 -5.37 18.39 17.69
C PRO A 144 -4.23 17.39 17.88
N PHE A 145 -3.12 17.63 17.17
CA PHE A 145 -1.93 16.78 17.22
C PHE A 145 -1.48 16.46 18.66
N ASP A 146 -1.38 17.46 19.53
CA ASP A 146 -0.93 17.27 20.93
C ASP A 146 -1.79 16.27 21.70
N LYS A 147 -3.11 16.29 21.47
CA LYS A 147 -4.03 15.35 22.13
C LYS A 147 -3.82 13.94 21.61
N VAL A 148 -3.71 13.77 20.29
CA VAL A 148 -3.43 12.46 19.66
C VAL A 148 -2.05 11.92 20.07
N LYS A 149 -1.04 12.79 20.19
CA LYS A 149 0.30 12.45 20.67
C LYS A 149 0.27 11.94 22.10
N ASN A 150 -0.45 12.62 22.99
CA ASN A 150 -0.62 12.17 24.37
C ASN A 150 -1.32 10.81 24.45
N GLU A 151 -2.39 10.60 23.68
CA GLU A 151 -3.08 9.30 23.62
C GLU A 151 -2.17 8.19 23.08
N PHE A 152 -1.36 8.48 22.06
CA PHE A 152 -0.36 7.55 21.55
C PHE A 152 0.66 7.18 22.62
N ASN A 153 1.19 8.17 23.34
CA ASN A 153 2.14 7.97 24.43
C ASN A 153 1.53 7.18 25.59
N GLU A 154 0.28 7.42 25.97
CA GLU A 154 -0.42 6.64 26.98
C GLU A 154 -0.60 5.17 26.58
N LEU A 155 -0.96 4.92 25.31
CA LEU A 155 -1.07 3.56 24.77
C LEU A 155 0.29 2.86 24.73
N ALA A 156 1.32 3.57 24.25
CA ALA A 156 2.69 3.07 24.21
C ALA A 156 3.22 2.78 25.61
N GLN A 157 2.92 3.62 26.61
CA GLN A 157 3.33 3.40 27.99
C GLN A 157 2.66 2.16 28.57
N LYS A 158 1.33 2.04 28.46
CA LYS A 158 0.59 0.85 28.91
C LYS A 158 1.12 -0.44 28.27
N PHE A 159 1.51 -0.35 27.00
CA PHE A 159 2.10 -1.47 26.30
C PHE A 159 3.49 -1.81 26.82
N LYS A 160 4.38 -0.82 27.01
CA LYS A 160 5.73 -1.04 27.55
C LYS A 160 5.72 -1.52 29.01
N ASP A 161 4.74 -1.09 29.80
CA ASP A 161 4.56 -1.58 31.18
C ASP A 161 4.25 -3.09 31.21
N LYS A 162 3.51 -3.60 30.22
CA LYS A 162 3.17 -5.03 30.09
C LYS A 162 4.23 -5.82 29.32
N TYR A 163 4.86 -5.20 28.31
CA TYR A 163 5.84 -5.80 27.39
C TYR A 163 7.12 -4.98 27.41
N LEU A 164 7.89 -5.13 28.48
CA LEU A 164 9.09 -4.32 28.79
C LEU A 164 10.16 -4.33 27.68
N ASP A 165 10.30 -5.45 26.98
CA ASP A 165 11.28 -5.62 25.90
C ASP A 165 10.81 -6.71 24.91
N VAL A 166 11.28 -6.62 23.67
CA VAL A 166 11.07 -7.60 22.59
C VAL A 166 11.50 -9.00 23.03
N ASN A 167 12.51 -9.11 23.90
CA ASN A 167 12.95 -10.39 24.48
C ASN A 167 11.94 -11.02 25.45
N PHE A 168 10.98 -10.24 25.98
CA PHE A 168 9.87 -10.78 26.76
C PHE A 168 8.89 -11.56 25.88
N MET A 169 8.83 -11.25 24.57
CA MET A 169 7.97 -11.95 23.61
C MET A 169 8.32 -13.43 23.49
N ASP A 170 9.60 -13.78 23.55
CA ASP A 170 10.06 -15.17 23.47
C ASP A 170 9.67 -15.98 24.71
N LYS A 171 9.14 -15.32 25.76
CA LYS A 171 8.59 -15.95 26.97
C LYS A 171 7.07 -16.14 26.91
N LEU A 172 6.37 -15.56 25.94
CA LEU A 172 4.91 -15.75 25.78
C LEU A 172 4.64 -17.15 25.24
N LYS A 173 4.29 -18.06 26.16
CA LYS A 173 4.05 -19.48 25.83
C LYS A 173 2.60 -19.79 25.51
N SER A 174 1.64 -19.06 26.07
CA SER A 174 0.22 -19.34 25.87
C SER A 174 -0.34 -18.60 24.64
N GLU A 175 -1.33 -19.20 24.00
CA GLU A 175 -2.07 -18.57 22.89
C GLU A 175 -2.82 -17.30 23.36
N TYR A 176 -3.26 -17.27 24.63
CA TYR A 176 -3.90 -16.10 25.24
C TYR A 176 -2.93 -14.92 25.37
N ASP A 177 -1.70 -15.17 25.82
CA ASP A 177 -0.68 -14.12 25.94
C ASP A 177 -0.32 -13.51 24.57
N LYS A 178 -0.26 -14.35 23.53
CA LYS A 178 -0.06 -13.88 22.15
C LYS A 178 -1.25 -13.06 21.65
N ARG A 179 -2.49 -13.48 21.94
CA ARG A 179 -3.71 -12.74 21.60
C ARG A 179 -3.70 -11.35 22.25
N ASP A 180 -3.42 -11.29 23.55
CA ASP A 180 -3.32 -10.03 24.29
C ASP A 180 -2.28 -9.08 23.70
N PHE A 181 -1.12 -9.61 23.32
CA PHE A 181 -0.08 -8.83 22.65
C PHE A 181 -0.57 -8.30 21.31
N VAL A 182 -1.17 -9.16 20.47
CA VAL A 182 -1.67 -8.79 19.15
C VAL A 182 -2.70 -7.67 19.28
N ILE A 183 -3.65 -7.77 20.20
CA ILE A 183 -4.67 -6.74 20.41
C ILE A 183 -4.02 -5.42 20.84
N ALA A 184 -3.12 -5.46 21.84
CA ALA A 184 -2.47 -4.26 22.35
C ALA A 184 -1.59 -3.58 21.30
N PHE A 185 -0.79 -4.34 20.54
CA PHE A 185 0.07 -3.79 19.51
C PHE A 185 -0.70 -3.31 18.28
N ARG A 186 -1.83 -3.97 17.93
CA ARG A 186 -2.74 -3.50 16.89
C ARG A 186 -3.28 -2.10 17.21
N ASP A 187 -3.61 -1.83 18.46
CA ASP A 187 -4.10 -0.52 18.87
C ASP A 187 -3.00 0.56 18.75
N ILE A 188 -1.74 0.20 19.03
CA ILE A 188 -0.57 1.04 18.72
C ILE A 188 -0.44 1.28 17.21
N ILE A 189 -0.54 0.24 16.37
CA ILE A 189 -0.46 0.39 14.91
C ILE A 189 -1.53 1.35 14.40
N LYS A 190 -2.77 1.22 14.87
CA LYS A 190 -3.88 2.10 14.48
C LYS A 190 -3.65 3.54 14.92
N LYS A 191 -3.22 3.76 16.16
CA LYS A 191 -2.95 5.10 16.68
C LYS A 191 -1.71 5.72 16.02
N ARG A 192 -0.70 4.91 15.69
CA ARG A 192 0.48 5.36 14.94
C ARG A 192 0.13 5.77 13.50
N ALA A 193 -0.71 5.00 12.81
CA ALA A 193 -1.22 5.40 11.50
C ALA A 193 -2.05 6.70 11.58
N GLU A 194 -2.72 6.96 12.72
CA GLU A 194 -3.45 8.21 12.98
C GLU A 194 -2.54 9.41 13.28
N ILE A 195 -1.44 9.23 14.01
CA ILE A 195 -0.54 10.37 14.31
C ILE A 195 0.34 10.74 13.09
N GLN A 196 0.67 9.78 12.23
CA GLN A 196 1.51 10.00 11.03
C GLN A 196 0.90 10.91 9.96
N ILE A 197 -0.36 11.30 10.11
CA ILE A 197 -1.08 12.16 9.15
C ILE A 197 -0.78 13.64 9.38
N TYR A 198 -0.48 13.98 10.63
CA TYR A 198 -0.18 15.34 11.04
C TYR A 198 1.19 15.74 10.51
N GLU A 199 1.29 16.96 10.00
CA GLU A 199 2.57 17.48 9.47
C GLU A 199 3.61 17.67 10.58
N ASP A 200 3.15 17.88 11.81
CA ASP A 200 3.98 18.01 13.01
C ASP A 200 4.57 16.68 13.50
N PHE A 201 4.12 15.54 12.96
CA PHE A 201 4.63 14.24 13.39
C PHE A 201 6.06 14.01 12.91
N ASN A 202 6.95 13.74 13.86
CA ASN A 202 8.30 13.26 13.61
C ASN A 202 8.50 11.91 14.32
N ALA A 203 8.96 10.89 13.60
CA ALA A 203 9.21 9.57 14.16
C ALA A 203 10.40 9.54 15.14
N ASP A 204 11.31 10.51 15.01
CA ASP A 204 12.51 10.67 15.84
C ASP A 204 12.29 11.65 17.01
N ASP A 205 11.05 12.02 17.29
CA ASP A 205 10.71 12.91 18.40
C ASP A 205 11.00 12.24 19.76
N GLU A 206 11.89 12.84 20.54
CA GLU A 206 12.31 12.36 21.86
C GLU A 206 11.17 12.28 22.89
N GLU A 207 10.07 13.01 22.67
CA GLU A 207 8.88 12.96 23.53
C GLU A 207 7.99 11.73 23.26
N LEU A 208 8.29 10.93 22.23
CA LEU A 208 7.57 9.68 21.97
C LEU A 208 8.04 8.58 22.94
N VAL A 209 7.09 7.98 23.65
CA VAL A 209 7.36 6.90 24.63
C VAL A 209 7.93 5.64 23.98
N MET A 210 7.54 5.38 22.73
CA MET A 210 8.02 4.27 21.91
C MET A 210 8.82 4.84 20.74
N THR A 211 10.09 4.47 20.65
CA THR A 211 10.95 4.91 19.54
C THR A 211 10.57 4.21 18.24
N ASP A 212 11.01 4.75 17.11
CA ASP A 212 10.77 4.11 15.83
C ASP A 212 11.35 2.70 15.76
N GLN A 213 12.59 2.54 16.25
CA GLN A 213 13.27 1.25 16.31
C GLN A 213 12.50 0.23 17.16
N GLU A 214 12.06 0.62 18.37
CA GLU A 214 11.26 -0.26 19.24
C GLU A 214 9.95 -0.68 18.55
N PHE A 215 9.26 0.26 17.90
CA PHE A 215 8.05 -0.06 17.15
C PHE A 215 8.33 -1.06 16.02
N MET A 216 9.43 -0.90 15.28
CA MET A 216 9.82 -1.82 14.21
C MET A 216 10.13 -3.22 14.74
N ASP A 217 10.76 -3.32 15.91
CA ASP A 217 11.09 -4.60 16.54
C ASP A 217 9.82 -5.33 17.02
N PHE A 218 8.90 -4.64 17.69
CA PHE A 218 7.60 -5.20 18.07
C PHE A 218 6.73 -5.55 16.85
N ARG A 219 6.79 -4.73 15.80
CA ARG A 219 6.13 -5.01 14.51
C ARG A 219 6.63 -6.31 13.91
N SER A 220 7.94 -6.60 13.98
CA SER A 220 8.48 -7.87 13.49
C SER A 220 7.83 -9.06 14.21
N LYS A 221 7.80 -9.03 15.55
CA LYS A 221 7.18 -10.10 16.37
C LYS A 221 5.68 -10.24 16.12
N TYR A 222 4.97 -9.13 15.94
CA TYR A 222 3.57 -9.11 15.55
C TYR A 222 3.32 -9.82 14.22
N LEU A 223 4.16 -9.56 13.22
CA LEU A 223 4.07 -10.23 11.92
C LEU A 223 4.39 -11.73 12.03
N ASP A 224 5.33 -12.13 12.87
CA ASP A 224 5.66 -13.56 13.08
C ASP A 224 4.45 -14.32 13.64
N ILE A 225 3.75 -13.75 14.62
CA ILE A 225 2.52 -14.34 15.19
C ILE A 225 1.42 -14.43 14.12
N ALA A 226 1.21 -13.35 13.35
CA ALA A 226 0.22 -13.33 12.28
C ALA A 226 0.48 -14.41 11.21
N ILE A 227 1.73 -14.61 10.80
CA ILE A 227 2.09 -15.66 9.82
C ILE A 227 1.90 -17.05 10.42
N GLY A 228 2.35 -17.26 11.66
CA GLY A 228 2.24 -18.54 12.36
C GLY A 228 0.78 -19.02 12.40
N ASN A 229 -0.15 -18.09 12.61
CA ASN A 229 -1.59 -18.36 12.58
C ASN A 229 -2.09 -18.67 11.14
N VAL A 230 -1.72 -17.85 10.16
CA VAL A 230 -2.15 -18.02 8.74
C VAL A 230 -1.64 -19.32 8.11
N ASN A 231 -0.45 -19.79 8.49
CA ASN A 231 0.15 -21.03 7.96
C ASN A 231 -0.17 -22.29 8.79
N GLY A 232 -0.67 -22.15 10.02
CA GLY A 232 -1.02 -23.26 10.92
C GLY A 232 -2.38 -23.93 10.63
N GLY A 233 -3.23 -23.31 9.80
CA GLY A 233 -4.59 -23.76 9.50
C GLY A 233 -4.74 -25.00 8.59
N ASN A 234 -3.75 -25.89 8.48
CA ASN A 234 -3.94 -27.16 7.77
C ASN A 234 -3.06 -28.28 8.33
N GLY A 235 -3.60 -29.01 9.32
CA GLY A 235 -3.18 -30.37 9.64
C GLY A 235 -2.84 -30.58 11.11
N GLY A 236 -3.82 -31.03 11.90
CA GLY A 236 -3.57 -31.51 13.25
C GLY A 236 -4.85 -31.75 14.02
N GLU A 237 -5.44 -32.94 13.86
CA GLU A 237 -6.42 -33.46 14.80
C GLU A 237 -5.80 -33.51 16.20
N GLY A 238 -6.23 -32.62 17.08
CA GLY A 238 -5.85 -32.62 18.48
C GLY A 238 -6.77 -31.67 19.23
N LYS A 239 -7.83 -32.21 19.83
CA LYS A 239 -8.70 -31.44 20.74
C LYS A 239 -7.82 -30.79 21.82
N PRO A 240 -7.86 -29.45 22.01
CA PRO A 240 -7.22 -28.85 23.16
C PRO A 240 -7.98 -29.30 24.42
N VAL A 241 -7.22 -29.74 25.42
CA VAL A 241 -7.75 -30.01 26.76
C VAL A 241 -8.25 -28.67 27.32
N VAL A 242 -9.56 -28.60 27.58
CA VAL A 242 -10.21 -27.44 28.20
C VAL A 242 -9.72 -27.34 29.63
N VAL A 243 -8.95 -26.29 29.93
CA VAL A 243 -8.70 -25.82 31.29
C VAL A 243 -9.48 -24.52 31.42
N GLU A 244 -10.58 -24.55 32.18
CA GLU A 244 -11.42 -23.36 32.42
C GLU A 244 -10.63 -22.25 33.13
N PRO A 245 -10.62 -21.00 32.62
CA PRO A 245 -10.07 -19.85 33.33
C PRO A 245 -11.09 -19.23 34.32
N PRO A 246 -10.64 -18.48 35.34
CA PRO A 246 -11.49 -18.04 36.46
C PRO A 246 -12.27 -16.73 36.24
N TYR A 247 -12.21 -16.11 35.05
CA TYR A 247 -12.89 -14.84 34.75
C TYR A 247 -13.41 -14.86 33.30
N GLY A 248 -14.62 -14.35 33.11
CA GLY A 248 -15.54 -14.75 32.04
C GLY A 248 -15.42 -14.05 30.69
N ASP A 249 -16.06 -14.74 29.73
CA ASP A 249 -16.68 -14.33 28.47
C ASP A 249 -15.90 -13.40 27.51
N ASP A 250 -14.82 -13.91 26.90
CA ASP A 250 -14.52 -13.59 25.51
C ASP A 250 -13.76 -14.73 24.82
N ASP A 251 -14.54 -15.69 24.30
CA ASP A 251 -14.12 -17.00 23.76
C ASP A 251 -13.38 -16.94 22.40
N GLY A 252 -12.98 -15.74 21.96
CA GLY A 252 -12.32 -15.54 20.66
C GLY A 252 -10.92 -16.14 20.60
N THR A 253 -10.63 -16.94 19.57
CA THR A 253 -9.28 -17.44 19.30
C THR A 253 -8.48 -16.43 18.47
N LEU A 254 -7.18 -16.67 18.25
CA LEU A 254 -6.34 -15.84 17.37
C LEU A 254 -6.89 -15.75 15.92
N ASP A 255 -7.74 -16.69 15.52
CA ASP A 255 -8.39 -16.72 14.21
C ASP A 255 -9.46 -15.62 14.03
N ASP A 256 -10.02 -15.11 15.13
CA ASP A 256 -11.07 -14.08 15.09
C ASP A 256 -10.52 -12.65 15.09
N ILE A 257 -9.19 -12.50 15.11
CA ILE A 257 -8.53 -11.18 15.22
C ILE A 257 -8.20 -10.63 13.84
N ASP A 258 -8.74 -9.46 13.52
CA ASP A 258 -8.22 -8.65 12.42
C ASP A 258 -6.83 -8.09 12.78
N PHE A 259 -5.82 -8.56 12.06
CA PHE A 259 -4.42 -8.17 12.24
C PHE A 259 -4.07 -6.80 11.63
N CYS A 260 -5.01 -6.13 10.94
CA CYS A 260 -4.80 -4.81 10.32
C CYS A 260 -3.50 -4.71 9.49
N LEU A 261 -3.13 -5.80 8.78
CA LEU A 261 -1.89 -5.89 8.00
C LEU A 261 -1.78 -4.78 6.94
N GLU A 262 -2.92 -4.26 6.48
CA GLU A 262 -2.98 -3.13 5.55
C GLU A 262 -2.27 -1.87 6.06
N LEU A 263 -2.34 -1.60 7.37
CA LEU A 263 -1.71 -0.44 8.01
C LEU A 263 -0.21 -0.61 8.21
N LEU A 264 0.27 -1.86 8.20
CA LEU A 264 1.70 -2.18 8.34
C LEU A 264 2.45 -2.10 7.02
N HIS A 265 1.76 -2.11 5.88
CA HIS A 265 2.40 -1.90 4.58
C HIS A 265 3.02 -0.51 4.55
N SER A 266 4.33 -0.48 4.72
CA SER A 266 5.13 0.73 4.61
C SER A 266 5.10 1.13 3.14
N ASP A 267 4.55 2.30 2.81
CA ASP A 267 4.54 2.85 1.45
C ASP A 267 5.96 3.12 0.90
N ILE A 268 7.00 2.86 1.71
CA ILE A 268 8.41 3.17 1.48
C ILE A 268 9.15 2.02 0.76
N ILE A 269 8.77 0.74 0.97
CA ILE A 269 9.53 -0.40 0.43
C ILE A 269 8.88 -0.91 -0.85
N ASN A 270 9.13 -0.21 -1.95
CA ASN A 270 8.79 -0.66 -3.30
C ASN A 270 10.04 -1.22 -4.01
N VAL A 271 9.86 -1.79 -5.20
CA VAL A 271 10.97 -2.36 -5.99
C VAL A 271 12.03 -1.30 -6.30
N ALA A 272 11.61 -0.07 -6.61
CA ALA A 272 12.53 1.03 -6.91
C ALA A 272 13.43 1.38 -5.72
N TYR A 273 12.88 1.47 -4.51
CA TYR A 273 13.64 1.71 -3.28
C TYR A 273 14.65 0.58 -3.00
N ILE A 274 14.24 -0.68 -3.19
CA ILE A 274 15.16 -1.82 -3.05
C ILE A 274 16.27 -1.77 -4.10
N LEU A 275 15.95 -1.41 -5.35
CA LEU A 275 16.95 -1.26 -6.42
C LEU A 275 17.92 -0.11 -6.15
N GLU A 276 17.46 0.97 -5.53
CA GLU A 276 18.30 2.09 -5.07
C GLU A 276 19.28 1.63 -3.99
N LEU A 277 18.80 0.93 -2.96
CA LEU A 277 19.68 0.35 -1.93
C LEU A 277 20.71 -0.62 -2.52
N ILE A 278 20.31 -1.42 -3.52
CA ILE A 278 21.22 -2.34 -4.22
C ILE A 278 22.24 -1.56 -5.06
N THR A 279 21.83 -0.47 -5.71
CA THR A 279 22.70 0.42 -6.48
C THR A 279 23.83 0.97 -5.63
N ASP A 280 23.55 1.30 -4.36
CA ASP A 280 24.51 1.86 -3.42
C ASP A 280 25.52 0.84 -2.87
N LEU A 281 25.29 -0.45 -3.06
CA LEU A 281 26.23 -1.48 -2.61
C LEU A 281 27.63 -1.29 -3.25
N ASN A 282 28.64 -1.64 -2.46
CA ASN A 282 30.03 -1.71 -2.89
C ASN A 282 30.57 -3.13 -2.60
N PRO A 283 30.69 -4.01 -3.61
CA PRO A 283 31.10 -5.41 -3.43
C PRO A 283 32.53 -5.60 -2.91
N SER A 284 33.35 -4.55 -3.00
CA SER A 284 34.74 -4.48 -2.55
C SER A 284 34.90 -3.86 -1.15
N SER A 285 33.82 -3.36 -0.54
CA SER A 285 33.85 -2.79 0.80
C SER A 285 33.77 -3.86 1.89
N ASP A 286 34.42 -3.61 3.02
CA ASP A 286 34.43 -4.50 4.19
C ASP A 286 33.03 -4.64 4.83
N ASP A 287 32.16 -3.63 4.66
CA ASP A 287 30.79 -3.59 5.18
C ASP A 287 29.74 -4.21 4.24
N TYR A 288 30.15 -4.74 3.08
CA TYR A 288 29.24 -5.25 2.06
C TYR A 288 28.24 -6.28 2.60
N GLN A 289 28.72 -7.26 3.39
CA GLN A 289 27.86 -8.32 3.92
C GLN A 289 26.84 -7.79 4.93
N ALA A 290 27.20 -6.78 5.72
CA ALA A 290 26.29 -6.13 6.66
C ALA A 290 25.19 -5.37 5.89
N ARG A 291 25.57 -4.52 4.94
CA ARG A 291 24.60 -3.76 4.11
C ARG A 291 23.66 -4.66 3.31
N ARG A 292 24.20 -5.76 2.76
CA ARG A 292 23.40 -6.77 2.05
C ARG A 292 22.37 -7.39 2.99
N GLN A 293 22.75 -7.72 4.22
CA GLN A 293 21.83 -8.26 5.22
C GLN A 293 20.77 -7.23 5.62
N ASP A 294 21.15 -5.96 5.80
CA ASP A 294 20.21 -4.88 6.12
C ASP A 294 19.11 -4.70 5.05
N ILE A 295 19.47 -4.83 3.77
CA ILE A 295 18.49 -4.80 2.66
C ILE A 295 17.49 -5.95 2.80
N LEU A 296 17.97 -7.16 3.07
CA LEU A 296 17.11 -8.34 3.20
C LEU A 296 16.22 -8.25 4.44
N ASP A 297 16.76 -7.79 5.56
CA ASP A 297 16.02 -7.59 6.80
C ASP A 297 14.94 -6.51 6.62
N THR A 298 15.26 -5.45 5.88
CA THR A 298 14.29 -4.42 5.48
C THR A 298 13.15 -5.01 4.65
N MET A 299 13.45 -5.89 3.69
CA MET A 299 12.43 -6.58 2.91
C MET A 299 11.59 -7.56 3.74
N ILE A 300 12.19 -8.24 4.72
CA ILE A 300 11.48 -9.20 5.59
C ILE A 300 10.47 -8.48 6.50
N LYS A 301 10.71 -7.21 6.82
CA LYS A 301 9.81 -6.35 7.60
C LYS A 301 8.52 -5.97 6.84
N ASP A 302 8.49 -6.09 5.51
CA ASP A 302 7.27 -5.92 4.70
C ASP A 302 6.65 -7.27 4.30
N ALA A 303 5.32 -7.40 4.46
CA ALA A 303 4.61 -8.66 4.27
C ALA A 303 4.57 -9.14 2.80
N VAL A 304 4.59 -8.22 1.83
CA VAL A 304 4.62 -8.54 0.39
C VAL A 304 6.05 -8.91 0.00
N MET A 305 7.02 -8.09 0.41
CA MET A 305 8.43 -8.27 0.05
C MET A 305 9.07 -9.49 0.70
N ARG A 306 8.59 -9.92 1.88
CA ARG A 306 9.10 -11.12 2.57
C ARG A 306 9.12 -12.37 1.70
N LYS A 307 8.09 -12.59 0.89
CA LYS A 307 8.04 -13.75 -0.02
C LYS A 307 9.04 -13.60 -1.18
N LYS A 308 9.34 -12.36 -1.57
CA LYS A 308 10.28 -11.98 -2.63
C LYS A 308 11.72 -11.84 -2.14
N THR A 309 11.98 -11.81 -0.83
CA THR A 309 13.33 -11.69 -0.24
C THR A 309 14.28 -12.74 -0.80
N LYS A 310 13.84 -14.00 -0.92
CA LYS A 310 14.67 -15.07 -1.51
C LYS A 310 15.05 -14.80 -2.97
N LEU A 311 14.14 -14.16 -3.70
CA LEU A 311 14.34 -13.83 -5.10
C LEU A 311 15.35 -12.66 -5.23
N ILE A 312 15.25 -11.63 -4.38
CA ILE A 312 16.26 -10.55 -4.33
C ILE A 312 17.61 -11.05 -3.81
N ASP A 313 17.64 -11.90 -2.78
CA ASP A 313 18.87 -12.51 -2.27
C ASP A 313 19.61 -13.26 -3.39
N GLY A 314 18.87 -14.05 -4.19
CA GLY A 314 19.39 -14.74 -5.36
C GLY A 314 19.85 -13.80 -6.47
N PHE A 315 19.09 -12.73 -6.74
CA PHE A 315 19.45 -11.70 -7.72
C PHE A 315 20.78 -11.02 -7.36
N ILE A 316 20.94 -10.60 -6.09
CA ILE A 316 22.18 -10.00 -5.57
C ILE A 316 23.34 -10.97 -5.72
N ARG A 317 23.17 -12.25 -5.36
CA ARG A 317 24.24 -13.26 -5.53
C ARG A 317 24.68 -13.40 -6.98
N GLN A 318 23.73 -13.52 -7.89
CA GLN A 318 24.04 -13.77 -9.30
C GLN A 318 24.64 -12.55 -10.00
N ASN A 319 24.10 -11.35 -9.73
CA ASN A 319 24.44 -10.15 -10.49
C ASN A 319 25.50 -9.29 -9.81
N ILE A 320 25.76 -9.51 -8.53
CA ILE A 320 26.73 -8.73 -7.74
C ILE A 320 27.83 -9.65 -7.23
N ASP A 321 27.51 -10.65 -6.39
CA ASP A 321 28.55 -11.50 -5.77
C ASP A 321 29.36 -12.27 -6.82
N ASN A 322 28.68 -12.82 -7.83
CA ASN A 322 29.31 -13.60 -8.90
C ASN A 322 29.88 -12.74 -10.04
N ASN A 323 29.59 -11.42 -10.07
CA ASN A 323 30.02 -10.50 -11.13
C ASN A 323 30.41 -9.13 -10.56
N LYS A 324 31.29 -9.12 -9.55
CA LYS A 324 31.69 -7.90 -8.84
C LYS A 324 32.29 -6.85 -9.76
N GLU A 325 33.22 -7.25 -10.62
CA GLU A 325 33.89 -6.36 -11.57
C GLU A 325 32.91 -5.77 -12.59
N GLY A 326 31.97 -6.56 -13.11
CA GLY A 326 30.96 -6.09 -14.05
C GLY A 326 29.96 -5.13 -13.41
N PHE A 327 29.59 -5.38 -12.15
CA PHE A 327 28.73 -4.49 -11.37
C PHE A 327 29.41 -3.13 -11.13
N GLU A 328 30.63 -3.12 -10.59
CA GLU A 328 31.40 -1.90 -10.32
C GLU A 328 31.68 -1.09 -11.59
N LYS A 329 32.02 -1.76 -12.70
CA LYS A 329 32.23 -1.11 -13.99
C LYS A 329 30.94 -0.45 -14.51
N SER A 330 29.80 -1.15 -14.47
CA SER A 330 28.53 -0.57 -14.91
C SER A 330 28.07 0.60 -14.03
N LYS A 331 28.42 0.59 -12.74
CA LYS A 331 28.19 1.70 -11.81
C LYS A 331 29.07 2.91 -12.12
N ALA A 332 30.36 2.70 -12.39
CA ALA A 332 31.30 3.77 -12.73
C ALA A 332 30.99 4.43 -14.08
N ASP A 333 30.59 3.64 -15.08
CA ASP A 333 30.29 4.12 -16.43
C ASP A 333 28.84 4.66 -16.57
N GLY A 334 28.03 4.62 -15.51
CA GLY A 334 26.63 5.10 -15.52
C GLY A 334 25.68 4.27 -16.40
N THR A 335 26.07 3.05 -16.76
CA THR A 335 25.31 2.14 -17.64
C THR A 335 24.52 1.08 -16.87
N MET A 336 24.42 1.25 -15.55
CA MET A 336 23.77 0.28 -14.67
C MET A 336 22.25 0.36 -14.78
N ASP A 337 21.66 -0.66 -15.41
CA ASP A 337 20.22 -0.87 -15.48
C ASP A 337 19.84 -2.11 -14.67
N LEU A 338 19.62 -1.92 -13.36
CA LEU A 338 19.22 -3.01 -12.48
C LEU A 338 17.76 -3.42 -12.65
N GLU A 339 16.91 -2.52 -13.15
CA GLU A 339 15.49 -2.81 -13.36
C GLU A 339 15.32 -3.85 -14.47
N SER A 340 15.95 -3.65 -15.64
CA SER A 340 15.93 -4.63 -16.72
C SER A 340 16.58 -5.95 -16.31
N ARG A 341 17.72 -5.90 -15.60
CA ARG A 341 18.39 -7.11 -15.10
C ARG A 341 17.54 -7.89 -14.11
N LEU A 342 16.83 -7.20 -13.22
CA LEU A 342 15.92 -7.83 -12.27
C LEU A 342 14.75 -8.47 -13.00
N ASN A 343 14.15 -7.77 -13.97
CA ASN A 343 13.06 -8.31 -14.80
C ASN A 343 13.49 -9.57 -15.57
N GLU A 344 14.69 -9.58 -16.16
CA GLU A 344 15.24 -10.76 -16.82
C GLU A 344 15.44 -11.92 -15.85
N TYR A 345 16.04 -11.64 -14.69
CA TYR A 345 16.28 -12.65 -13.64
C TYR A 345 14.97 -13.25 -13.10
N VAL A 346 13.98 -12.40 -12.81
CA VAL A 346 12.63 -12.79 -12.38
C VAL A 346 11.96 -13.67 -13.42
N ASN A 347 12.03 -13.29 -14.70
CA ASN A 347 11.45 -14.07 -15.79
C ASN A 347 12.11 -15.45 -15.92
N GLN A 348 13.44 -15.51 -15.82
CA GLN A 348 14.17 -16.77 -15.86
C GLN A 348 13.84 -17.66 -14.66
N ALA A 349 13.80 -17.10 -13.45
CA ALA A 349 13.42 -17.82 -12.24
C ALA A 349 11.97 -18.32 -12.29
N ARG A 350 11.06 -17.52 -12.87
CA ARG A 350 9.67 -17.92 -13.14
C ARG A 350 9.59 -19.11 -14.09
N GLN A 351 10.35 -19.10 -15.19
CA GLN A 351 10.39 -20.23 -16.13
C GLN A 351 10.96 -21.50 -15.46
N ASN A 352 12.05 -21.38 -14.71
CA ASN A 352 12.63 -22.51 -13.97
C ASN A 352 11.64 -23.13 -12.97
N ALA A 353 10.86 -22.28 -12.28
CA ALA A 353 9.82 -22.76 -11.36
C ALA A 353 8.70 -23.52 -12.08
N LEU A 354 8.36 -23.13 -13.31
CA LEU A 354 7.39 -23.85 -14.14
C LEU A 354 7.94 -25.18 -14.63
N GLU A 355 9.20 -25.22 -15.06
CA GLU A 355 9.86 -26.46 -15.47
C GLU A 355 9.94 -27.44 -14.31
N GLN A 356 10.28 -26.97 -13.11
CA GLN A 356 10.28 -27.78 -11.91
C GLN A 356 8.87 -28.28 -11.56
N LEU A 357 7.85 -27.42 -11.65
CA LEU A 357 6.46 -27.81 -11.45
C LEU A 357 6.01 -28.86 -12.48
N ALA A 358 6.39 -28.67 -13.74
CA ALA A 358 6.10 -29.59 -14.83
C ALA A 358 6.74 -30.96 -14.58
N PHE A 359 7.97 -30.98 -14.09
CA PHE A 359 8.70 -32.20 -13.72
C PHE A 359 8.05 -32.90 -12.52
N GLU A 360 7.79 -32.18 -11.41
CA GLU A 360 7.18 -32.73 -10.19
C GLU A 360 5.79 -33.32 -10.43
N GLU A 361 5.00 -32.65 -11.27
CA GLU A 361 3.61 -33.02 -11.55
C GLU A 361 3.50 -33.87 -12.82
N GLU A 362 4.62 -34.19 -13.48
CA GLU A 362 4.75 -34.91 -14.77
C GLU A 362 3.71 -34.45 -15.81
N ILE A 363 3.65 -33.14 -16.04
CA ILE A 363 2.79 -32.51 -17.04
C ILE A 363 3.63 -31.73 -18.05
N ASP A 364 3.05 -31.46 -19.21
CA ASP A 364 3.72 -30.71 -20.27
C ASP A 364 3.98 -29.27 -19.80
N SER A 365 5.25 -28.86 -19.77
CA SER A 365 5.68 -27.51 -19.42
C SER A 365 4.97 -26.46 -20.30
N LYS A 366 4.71 -26.78 -21.58
CA LYS A 366 3.99 -25.88 -22.49
C LYS A 366 2.61 -25.51 -21.99
N ALA A 367 1.89 -26.42 -21.36
CA ALA A 367 0.56 -26.14 -20.82
C ALA A 367 0.60 -25.21 -19.60
N LEU A 368 1.68 -25.28 -18.80
CA LEU A 368 1.90 -24.34 -17.70
C LEU A 368 2.25 -22.95 -18.20
N THR A 369 3.12 -22.85 -19.21
CA THR A 369 3.46 -21.59 -19.86
C THR A 369 2.25 -20.96 -20.55
N GLU A 370 1.44 -21.75 -21.26
CA GLU A 370 0.21 -21.29 -21.91
C GLU A 370 -0.81 -20.76 -20.88
N PHE A 371 -0.98 -21.47 -19.76
CA PHE A 371 -1.85 -21.00 -18.67
C PHE A 371 -1.41 -19.64 -18.13
N LEU A 372 -0.11 -19.42 -17.94
CA LEU A 372 0.40 -18.15 -17.46
C LEU A 372 0.26 -17.03 -18.47
N ASN A 373 0.57 -17.27 -19.75
CA ASN A 373 0.42 -16.24 -20.78
C ASN A 373 -1.05 -15.77 -20.90
N GLU A 374 -1.99 -16.70 -20.82
CA GLU A 374 -3.42 -16.41 -20.79
C GLU A 374 -3.85 -15.67 -19.52
N TYR A 375 -3.26 -16.03 -18.37
CA TYR A 375 -3.48 -15.32 -17.12
C TYR A 375 -2.95 -13.88 -17.19
N ASP A 376 -1.73 -13.68 -17.68
CA ASP A 376 -1.08 -12.36 -17.82
C ASP A 376 -1.91 -11.46 -18.76
N TYR A 377 -2.48 -12.02 -19.84
CA TYR A 377 -3.30 -11.28 -20.80
C TYR A 377 -4.73 -10.99 -20.33
N LEU A 378 -5.42 -11.97 -19.73
CA LEU A 378 -6.85 -11.87 -19.38
C LEU A 378 -7.13 -11.54 -17.92
N GLN A 379 -6.10 -11.57 -17.07
CA GLN A 379 -6.20 -11.42 -15.61
C GLN A 379 -7.24 -12.37 -14.99
N ARG A 380 -7.40 -13.55 -15.60
CA ARG A 380 -8.38 -14.56 -15.21
C ARG A 380 -7.81 -15.96 -15.38
N GLU A 381 -8.00 -16.80 -14.38
CA GLU A 381 -7.63 -18.21 -14.46
C GLU A 381 -8.47 -18.92 -15.53
N LYS A 382 -7.79 -19.71 -16.36
CA LYS A 382 -8.40 -20.68 -17.29
C LYS A 382 -8.05 -22.11 -16.88
N PRO A 383 -8.77 -22.69 -15.91
CA PRO A 383 -8.52 -24.05 -15.42
C PRO A 383 -8.58 -25.12 -16.51
N GLU A 384 -9.24 -24.83 -17.63
CA GLU A 384 -9.41 -25.71 -18.78
C GLU A 384 -8.07 -26.13 -19.40
N ILE A 385 -7.09 -25.21 -19.44
CA ILE A 385 -5.74 -25.47 -19.99
C ILE A 385 -5.04 -26.57 -19.16
N ILE A 386 -5.10 -26.44 -17.84
CA ILE A 386 -4.54 -27.43 -16.90
C ILE A 386 -5.38 -28.72 -16.93
N GLN A 387 -6.69 -28.61 -17.11
CA GLN A 387 -7.58 -29.77 -17.20
C GLN A 387 -7.22 -30.65 -18.40
N GLU A 388 -6.98 -30.05 -19.57
CA GLU A 388 -6.56 -30.77 -20.79
C GLU A 388 -5.17 -31.40 -20.62
N ALA A 389 -4.23 -30.71 -19.97
CA ALA A 389 -2.91 -31.26 -19.67
C ALA A 389 -3.00 -32.49 -18.73
N VAL A 390 -3.81 -32.40 -17.68
CA VAL A 390 -4.00 -33.48 -16.70
C VAL A 390 -4.77 -34.67 -17.30
N LYS A 391 -5.67 -34.46 -18.26
CA LYS A 391 -6.38 -35.55 -18.97
C LYS A 391 -5.44 -36.50 -19.72
N LYS A 392 -4.29 -36.00 -20.19
CA LYS A 392 -3.25 -36.80 -20.87
C LYS A 392 -2.53 -37.76 -19.90
N LYS A 393 -2.53 -37.45 -18.60
CA LYS A 393 -2.05 -38.32 -17.53
C LYS A 393 -3.12 -39.41 -17.31
N LYS A 394 -2.82 -40.67 -17.63
CA LYS A 394 -3.78 -41.81 -17.59
C LYS A 394 -4.19 -42.22 -16.16
N VAL A 395 -4.74 -41.28 -15.38
CA VAL A 395 -5.19 -41.43 -13.98
C VAL A 395 -6.72 -41.42 -13.85
N LYS A 396 -7.26 -41.89 -12.71
CA LYS A 396 -8.71 -41.98 -12.48
C LYS A 396 -9.35 -40.60 -12.36
N LEU A 397 -10.64 -40.48 -12.73
CA LEU A 397 -11.37 -39.20 -12.76
C LEU A 397 -11.33 -38.41 -11.43
N LYS A 398 -11.41 -39.11 -10.30
CA LYS A 398 -11.34 -38.52 -8.96
C LYS A 398 -9.93 -37.99 -8.62
N GLU A 399 -8.88 -38.66 -9.08
CA GLU A 399 -7.49 -38.26 -8.92
C GLU A 399 -7.14 -37.05 -9.79
N ARG A 400 -7.72 -36.96 -11.00
CA ARG A 400 -7.53 -35.81 -11.92
C ARG A 400 -7.92 -34.49 -11.29
N LYS A 401 -9.07 -34.44 -10.60
CA LYS A 401 -9.56 -33.22 -9.94
C LYS A 401 -8.64 -32.78 -8.80
N THR A 402 -8.11 -33.72 -8.03
CA THR A 402 -7.16 -33.45 -6.95
C THR A 402 -5.83 -32.91 -7.49
N ILE A 403 -5.30 -33.53 -8.56
CA ILE A 403 -4.06 -33.09 -9.22
C ILE A 403 -4.23 -31.70 -9.83
N GLN A 404 -5.35 -31.46 -10.53
CA GLN A 404 -5.68 -30.14 -11.10
C GLN A 404 -5.69 -29.05 -10.01
N ASN A 405 -6.40 -29.27 -8.91
CA ASN A 405 -6.46 -28.30 -7.81
C ASN A 405 -5.09 -28.05 -7.18
N ARG A 406 -4.26 -29.09 -7.06
CA ARG A 406 -2.89 -28.96 -6.54
C ARG A 406 -2.01 -28.12 -7.47
N ILE A 407 -2.07 -28.39 -8.78
CA ILE A 407 -1.32 -27.63 -9.80
C ILE A 407 -1.78 -26.17 -9.82
N LEU A 408 -3.08 -25.89 -9.81
CA LEU A 408 -3.61 -24.53 -9.74
C LEU A 408 -3.16 -23.80 -8.47
N LYS A 409 -3.15 -24.48 -7.31
CA LYS A 409 -2.65 -23.90 -6.06
C LYS A 409 -1.16 -23.54 -6.16
N LYS A 410 -0.34 -24.43 -6.73
CA LYS A 410 1.10 -24.16 -6.96
C LYS A 410 1.32 -23.04 -7.99
N LEU A 411 0.53 -22.98 -9.06
CA LEU A 411 0.57 -21.91 -10.06
C LEU A 411 0.21 -20.55 -9.46
N ARG A 412 -0.81 -20.47 -8.61
CA ARG A 412 -1.15 -19.24 -7.87
C ARG A 412 0.01 -18.76 -7.00
N VAL A 413 0.73 -19.67 -6.36
CA VAL A 413 1.93 -19.33 -5.58
C VAL A 413 3.03 -18.78 -6.48
N ILE A 414 3.28 -19.39 -7.64
CA ILE A 414 4.24 -18.90 -8.64
C ILE A 414 3.83 -17.51 -9.15
N ILE A 415 2.58 -17.32 -9.57
CA ILE A 415 2.05 -16.02 -10.02
C ILE A 415 2.28 -14.95 -8.96
N ASN A 416 1.90 -15.22 -7.71
CA ASN A 416 2.06 -14.24 -6.63
C ASN A 416 3.52 -13.95 -6.28
N LEU A 417 4.41 -14.94 -6.41
CA LEU A 417 5.83 -14.78 -6.12
C LEU A 417 6.56 -13.96 -7.20
N PHE A 418 6.17 -14.13 -8.46
CA PHE A 418 6.78 -13.50 -9.62
C PHE A 418 5.93 -12.37 -10.24
N ASN A 419 4.90 -11.90 -9.54
CA ASN A 419 4.23 -10.65 -9.89
C ASN A 419 5.06 -9.49 -9.31
N TRP A 420 5.71 -8.73 -10.18
CA TRP A 420 6.68 -7.68 -9.84
C TRP A 420 6.19 -6.25 -10.14
N GLU A 421 4.93 -6.11 -10.53
CA GLU A 421 4.23 -4.82 -10.69
C GLU A 421 3.61 -4.30 -9.40
#